data_AF-A0A8J7I784-F1
#
_entry.id   AF-A0A8J7I784-F1
#
_cell.length_a   1.000
_cell.length_b   1.000
_cell.length_c   1.000
_cell.angle_alpha   90.00
_cell.angle_beta   90.00
_cell.angle_gamma   90.00
#
_symmetry.space_group_name_H-M   'P 1'
#
loop_
_entity.id
_entity.type
_entity.pdbx_description
1 polymer ?
#
loop_
_entity_poly.entity_id
_entity_poly.type
_entity_poly.pdbx_seq_one_letter_code
_entity_poly.pdbx_strand_id
1 'polypeptide(L)'
;MEIVQSLLSKMGIFHKPQIKALTTLFATILIACGKVNFTNLSRYSQRTERSYRRQFKKQFDFAQFNAEVIKAATSLHHSMIAVMDCSFIAKSGKKTFGLD
;
A
#
# COMPACT_ATOMS: atom_id res chain seq x y z
N MET A 1 -12.37 -3.10 -5.50
CA MET A 1 -11.39 -2.02 -5.22
C MET A 1 -12.00 -0.62 -5.19
N GLU A 2 -13.33 -0.49 -5.21
CA GLU A 2 -14.01 0.81 -5.25
C GLU A 2 -13.78 1.64 -3.99
N ILE A 3 -13.72 1.01 -2.82
CA ILE A 3 -13.40 1.68 -1.53
C ILE A 3 -12.05 2.40 -1.62
N VAL A 4 -11.01 1.73 -2.12
CA VAL A 4 -9.67 2.32 -2.23
C VAL A 4 -9.65 3.45 -3.26
N GLN A 5 -10.33 3.30 -4.41
CA GLN A 5 -10.44 4.37 -5.40
C GLN A 5 -11.19 5.59 -4.85
N SER A 6 -12.28 5.36 -4.11
CA SER A 6 -13.07 6.40 -3.45
C SER A 6 -12.23 7.17 -2.43
N LEU A 7 -11.48 6.46 -1.59
CA LEU A 7 -10.59 7.07 -0.59
C LEU A 7 -9.45 7.86 -1.24
N LEU A 8 -8.77 7.28 -2.22
CA LEU A 8 -7.71 7.97 -2.96
C LEU A 8 -8.22 9.22 -3.67
N SER A 9 -9.46 9.21 -4.17
CA SER A 9 -10.07 10.39 -4.80
C SER A 9 -10.45 11.45 -3.77
N LYS A 10 -10.98 11.05 -2.60
CA LYS A 10 -11.34 11.96 -1.50
C LYS A 10 -10.13 12.68 -0.90
N MET A 11 -8.96 12.04 -0.88
CA MET A 11 -7.73 12.68 -0.40
C MET A 11 -7.31 13.89 -1.27
N GLY A 12 -7.82 14.05 -2.50
CA GLY A 12 -7.67 15.26 -3.33
C GLY A 12 -6.24 15.56 -3.85
N ILE A 13 -5.23 14.85 -3.36
CA ILE A 13 -3.80 15.12 -3.64
C ILE A 13 -3.31 14.36 -4.89
N PHE A 14 -4.06 13.35 -5.37
CA PHE A 14 -3.57 12.43 -6.39
C PHE A 14 -4.17 12.65 -7.78
N HIS A 15 -3.31 12.69 -8.80
CA HIS A 15 -3.76 12.68 -10.19
C HIS A 15 -4.28 11.29 -10.61
N LYS A 16 -5.18 11.25 -11.61
CA LYS A 16 -5.76 10.01 -12.16
C LYS A 16 -4.75 8.87 -12.41
N PRO A 17 -3.55 9.11 -12.99
CA PRO A 17 -2.58 8.03 -13.20
C PRO A 17 -2.03 7.43 -11.90
N GLN A 18 -1.89 8.23 -10.85
CA GLN A 18 -1.41 7.78 -9.54
C GLN A 18 -2.48 6.96 -8.82
N ILE A 19 -3.74 7.40 -8.87
CA ILE A 19 -4.88 6.64 -8.37
C ILE A 19 -4.91 5.26 -9.05
N LYS A 20 -4.87 5.22 -10.40
CA LYS A 20 -4.83 3.96 -11.15
C LYS A 20 -3.65 3.08 -10.74
N ALA A 21 -2.46 3.66 -10.56
CA ALA A 21 -1.26 2.93 -10.18
C ALA A 21 -1.38 2.31 -8.78
N LEU A 22 -1.92 3.06 -7.81
CA LEU A 22 -2.14 2.56 -6.44
C LEU A 22 -3.25 1.52 -6.39
N THR A 23 -4.35 1.73 -7.12
CA THR A 23 -5.41 0.71 -7.24
C THR A 23 -4.86 -0.60 -7.81
N THR A 24 -4.08 -0.54 -8.90
CA THR A 24 -3.44 -1.74 -9.44
C THR A 24 -2.53 -2.39 -8.41
N LEU A 25 -1.67 -1.60 -7.74
CA LEU A 25 -0.76 -2.10 -6.73
C LEU A 25 -1.48 -2.88 -5.62
N PHE A 26 -2.47 -2.28 -4.97
CA PHE A 26 -3.17 -2.91 -3.85
C PHE A 26 -3.96 -4.15 -4.30
N ALA A 27 -4.63 -4.10 -5.46
CA ALA A 27 -5.30 -5.28 -6.01
C ALA A 27 -4.32 -6.43 -6.26
N THR A 28 -3.16 -6.12 -6.85
CA THR A 28 -2.13 -7.12 -7.14
C THR A 28 -1.52 -7.71 -5.88
N ILE A 29 -1.33 -6.91 -4.82
CA ILE A 29 -0.85 -7.41 -3.52
C ILE A 29 -1.80 -8.47 -2.95
N LEU A 30 -3.12 -8.24 -3.04
CA LEU A 30 -4.12 -9.15 -2.49
C LEU A 30 -4.20 -10.50 -3.21
N ILE A 31 -3.82 -10.55 -4.50
CA ILE A 31 -3.86 -11.78 -5.31
C ILE A 31 -2.49 -12.44 -5.48
N ALA A 32 -1.40 -11.76 -5.13
CA ALA A 32 -0.06 -12.27 -5.33
C ALA A 32 0.21 -13.42 -4.35
N CYS A 33 0.66 -14.56 -4.89
CA CYS A 33 1.12 -15.67 -4.06
C CYS A 33 2.61 -15.51 -3.71
N GLY A 34 2.95 -15.68 -2.43
CA GLY A 34 4.32 -15.62 -1.93
C GLY A 34 4.80 -14.19 -1.65
N LYS A 35 6.10 -13.92 -1.87
CA LYS A 35 6.70 -12.63 -1.52
C LYS A 35 6.17 -11.50 -2.41
N VAL A 36 5.72 -10.40 -1.80
CA VAL A 36 5.36 -9.17 -2.51
C VAL A 36 6.63 -8.42 -2.93
N ASN A 37 7.22 -8.84 -4.04
CA ASN A 37 8.34 -8.15 -4.70
C ASN A 37 7.92 -7.64 -6.08
N PHE A 38 8.68 -6.72 -6.68
CA PHE A 38 8.29 -6.10 -7.95
C PHE A 38 8.20 -7.11 -9.12
N THR A 39 8.98 -8.18 -9.08
CA THR A 39 8.89 -9.26 -10.07
C THR A 39 7.55 -9.99 -9.95
N ASN A 40 7.14 -10.41 -8.74
CA ASN A 40 5.84 -11.03 -8.50
C ASN A 40 4.68 -10.08 -8.82
N LEU A 41 4.76 -8.82 -8.39
CA LEU A 41 3.74 -7.83 -8.74
C LEU A 41 3.59 -7.67 -10.27
N SER A 42 4.68 -7.80 -11.04
CA SER A 42 4.60 -7.78 -12.50
C SER A 42 4.01 -9.04 -13.12
N ARG A 43 4.12 -10.20 -12.45
CA ARG A 43 3.47 -11.45 -12.90
C ARG A 43 1.96 -11.41 -12.72
N TYR A 44 1.50 -10.80 -11.65
CA TYR A 44 0.07 -10.73 -11.29
C TYR A 44 -0.62 -9.44 -11.76
N SER A 45 -0.03 -8.69 -12.69
CA SER A 45 -0.61 -7.46 -13.20
C SER A 45 -0.20 -7.16 -14.64
N GLN A 46 -0.86 -6.18 -15.25
CA GLN A 46 -0.46 -5.65 -16.56
C GLN A 46 0.73 -4.66 -16.48
N ARG A 47 1.40 -4.55 -15.33
CA ARG A 47 2.51 -3.61 -15.11
C ARG A 47 3.85 -4.34 -15.05
N THR A 48 4.88 -3.70 -15.58
CA THR A 48 6.25 -4.22 -15.50
C THR A 48 6.89 -3.93 -14.15
N GLU A 49 7.91 -4.71 -13.78
CA GLU A 49 8.75 -4.43 -12.59
C GLU A 49 9.28 -2.98 -12.62
N ARG A 50 9.73 -2.50 -13.79
CA ARG A 50 10.20 -1.12 -13.97
C ARG A 50 9.14 -0.08 -13.60
N SER A 51 7.87 -0.37 -13.90
CA SER A 51 6.74 0.52 -13.57
C SER A 51 6.55 0.62 -12.07
N TYR A 52 6.54 -0.52 -11.36
CA TYR A 52 6.46 -0.55 -9.90
C TYR A 52 7.64 0.19 -9.26
N ARG A 53 8.87 -0.09 -9.71
CA ARG A 53 10.07 0.58 -9.19
C ARG A 53 10.01 2.10 -9.36
N ARG A 54 9.47 2.61 -10.48
CA ARG A 54 9.27 4.06 -10.70
C ARG A 54 8.17 4.64 -9.81
N GLN A 55 7.09 3.90 -9.59
CA GLN A 55 6.00 4.35 -8.71
C GLN A 55 6.47 4.45 -7.26
N PHE A 56 7.19 3.44 -6.74
CA PHE A 56 7.71 3.42 -5.37
C PHE A 56 8.82 4.45 -5.11
N LYS A 57 9.38 5.09 -6.15
CA LYS A 57 10.27 6.25 -5.99
C LYS A 57 9.51 7.54 -5.68
N LYS A 58 8.21 7.59 -5.95
CA LYS A 58 7.39 8.76 -5.63
C LYS A 58 7.03 8.72 -4.15
N GLN A 59 7.06 9.88 -3.50
CA GLN A 59 6.59 9.99 -2.13
C GLN A 59 5.10 9.69 -2.06
N PHE A 60 4.71 8.97 -1.02
CA PHE A 60 3.32 8.66 -0.70
C PHE A 60 3.21 8.53 0.81
N ASP A 61 2.29 9.28 1.41
CA ASP A 61 2.05 9.22 2.84
C ASP A 61 1.17 8.00 3.17
N PHE A 62 1.83 6.87 3.41
CA PHE A 62 1.16 5.64 3.81
C PHE A 62 0.49 5.77 5.19
N ALA A 63 1.02 6.59 6.09
CA ALA A 63 0.46 6.75 7.43
C ALA A 63 -0.88 7.47 7.37
N GLN A 64 -0.94 8.61 6.66
CA GLN A 64 -2.18 9.33 6.43
C GLN A 64 -3.19 8.47 5.66
N PHE A 65 -2.76 7.78 4.59
CA PHE A 65 -3.65 6.90 3.84
C PHE A 65 -4.24 5.79 4.71
N ASN A 66 -3.42 5.11 5.52
CA ASN A 66 -3.89 4.05 6.40
C ASN A 66 -4.88 4.58 7.44
N ALA A 67 -4.65 5.76 8.00
CA ALA A 67 -5.58 6.40 8.94
C ALA A 67 -6.94 6.66 8.28
N GLU A 68 -6.97 7.18 7.05
CA GLU A 68 -8.22 7.40 6.31
C GLU A 68 -8.92 6.08 5.93
N VAL A 69 -8.17 5.02 5.60
CA VAL A 69 -8.73 3.69 5.39
C VAL A 69 -9.38 3.14 6.65
N ILE A 70 -8.73 3.26 7.80
CA ILE A 70 -9.29 2.79 9.08
C ILE A 70 -10.57 3.56 9.39
N LYS A 71 -10.56 4.90 9.32
CA LYS A 71 -11.75 5.73 9.54
C LYS A 71 -12.92 5.37 8.62
N ALA A 72 -12.63 5.00 7.38
CA ALA A 72 -13.66 4.62 6.41
C ALA A 72 -14.18 3.18 6.61
N ALA A 73 -13.36 2.29 7.16
CA ALA A 73 -13.72 0.91 7.44
C ALA A 73 -14.40 0.73 8.80
N THR A 74 -14.20 1.66 9.74
CA THR A 74 -14.76 1.59 11.09
C THR A 74 -15.94 2.55 11.27
N SER A 75 -16.96 2.12 11.99
CA SER A 75 -18.07 2.98 12.44
C SER A 75 -17.73 3.56 13.81
N LEU A 76 -18.05 4.84 14.03
CA LEU A 76 -17.93 5.49 15.33
C LEU A 76 -18.81 4.84 16.42
N HIS A 77 -19.81 4.05 16.03
CA HIS A 77 -20.76 3.41 16.94
C HIS A 77 -20.36 1.99 17.35
N HIS A 78 -19.26 1.47 16.83
CA HIS A 78 -18.80 0.12 17.16
C HIS A 78 -17.65 0.19 18.17
N SER A 79 -17.72 -0.63 19.22
CA SER A 79 -16.59 -0.89 20.09
C SER A 79 -15.43 -1.46 19.27
N MET A 80 -14.26 -0.83 19.36
CA MET A 80 -13.05 -1.27 18.67
C MET A 80 -12.06 -1.86 19.68
N ILE A 81 -11.37 -2.92 19.29
CA ILE A 81 -10.27 -3.49 20.08
C ILE A 81 -8.97 -3.14 19.37
N ALA A 82 -8.08 -2.43 20.05
CA ALA A 82 -6.74 -2.16 19.58
C ALA A 82 -5.82 -3.33 19.96
N VAL A 83 -5.47 -4.17 18.99
CA VAL A 83 -4.51 -5.26 19.17
C VAL A 83 -3.14 -4.76 18.72
N MET A 84 -2.14 -4.88 19.60
CA MET A 84 -0.77 -4.46 19.34
C MET A 84 0.15 -5.67 19.42
N ASP A 85 0.89 -5.92 18.35
CA ASP A 85 1.95 -6.93 18.29
C ASP A 85 3.15 -6.35 17.55
N CYS A 86 4.35 -6.68 18.00
CA CYS A 86 5.60 -6.21 17.41
C CYS A 86 6.20 -7.33 16.58
N SER A 87 6.42 -7.08 15.29
CA SER A 87 7.13 -8.01 14.42
C SER A 87 8.39 -7.37 13.85
N PHE A 88 9.46 -8.16 13.79
CA PHE A 88 10.69 -7.73 13.13
C PHE A 88 10.55 -7.90 11.62
N ILE A 89 10.53 -6.78 10.89
CA ILE A 89 10.54 -6.79 9.43
C ILE A 89 11.99 -6.79 8.96
N ALA A 90 12.53 -7.99 8.68
CA ALA A 90 13.85 -8.13 8.09
C ALA A 90 13.91 -7.43 6.73
N LYS A 91 14.66 -6.33 6.63
CA LYS A 91 14.92 -5.66 5.35
C LYS A 91 16.03 -6.39 4.60
N SER A 92 15.97 -6.38 3.26
CA SER A 92 17.02 -7.00 2.46
C SER A 92 18.30 -6.15 2.46
N GLY A 93 19.40 -6.73 2.93
CA GLY A 93 20.73 -6.12 2.93
C GLY A 93 21.09 -5.41 4.24
N LYS A 94 22.28 -4.80 4.28
CA LYS A 94 22.87 -4.16 5.45
C LYS A 94 22.51 -2.67 5.61
N LYS A 95 21.50 -2.19 4.88
CA LYS A 95 21.13 -0.76 4.87
C LYS A 95 19.81 -0.51 5.59
N THR A 96 19.64 -1.16 6.74
CA THR A 96 18.52 -0.82 7.62
C THR A 96 18.95 0.37 8.45
N PHE A 97 18.31 1.52 8.22
CA PHE A 97 18.54 2.71 9.04
C PHE A 97 18.34 2.37 10.52
N GLY A 98 19.34 2.64 11.36
CA GLY A 98 19.31 2.39 12.80
C GLY A 98 19.67 0.97 13.25
N LEU A 99 20.14 0.10 12.36
CA LEU A 99 20.77 -1.17 12.71
C LEU A 99 22.20 -1.17 12.15
N ASP A 100 23.19 -1.04 13.05
CA ASP A 100 24.62 -1.18 12.75
C ASP A 100 25.05 -2.66 12.70
#